data_AF-A0A0D3C0K4-F1
#
_entry.id   AF-A0A0D3C0K4-F1
#
_cell.length_a   1.000
_cell.length_b   1.000
_cell.length_c   1.000
_cell.angle_alpha   90.00
_cell.angle_beta   90.00
_cell.angle_gamma   90.00
#
_symmetry.space_group_name_H-M   'P 1'
#
loop_
_entity.id
_entity.type
_entity.pdbx_description
1 polymer ?
#
loop_
_entity_poly.entity_id
_entity_poly.type
_entity_poly.pdbx_seq_one_letter_code
_entity_poly.pdbx_strand_id
1 'polypeptide(L)' 'MDKEAYGNQAACYNKLGAIADGLEDVEKCIELDPKFSGGYIRKAEVEFYLKDCVQEINKANRGVLTPEDLKERLVRL' A
#
# COMPACT_ATOMS: atom_id res chain seq x y z
N MET A 1 14.35 -9.40 7.13
CA MET A 1 13.10 -9.79 7.82
C MET A 1 12.48 -10.97 7.08
N ASP A 2 11.65 -11.77 7.76
CA ASP A 2 10.82 -12.79 7.11
C ASP A 2 9.52 -12.16 6.55
N LYS A 3 8.76 -12.95 5.78
CA LYS A 3 7.51 -12.50 5.14
C LYS A 3 6.48 -12.04 6.18
N GLU A 4 6.39 -12.69 7.33
CA GLU A 4 5.45 -12.33 8.40
C GLU A 4 5.78 -10.97 8.99
N ALA A 5 7.06 -10.68 9.23
CA ALA A 5 7.51 -9.39 9.73
C ALA A 5 7.21 -8.27 8.74
N TYR A 6 7.51 -8.46 7.45
CA TYR A 6 7.16 -7.48 6.40
C TYR A 6 5.64 -7.26 6.32
N GLY A 7 4.84 -8.34 6.34
CA GLY A 7 3.38 -8.23 6.32
C GLY A 7 2.79 -7.54 7.56
N ASN A 8 3.39 -7.72 8.73
CA ASN A 8 2.98 -7.05 9.96
C ASN A 8 3.39 -5.56 9.96
N GLN A 9 4.58 -5.25 9.46
CA GLN A 9 5.05 -3.87 9.35
C GLN A 9 4.21 -3.08 8.33
N ALA A 10 3.86 -3.66 7.18
CA ALA A 10 2.90 -3.08 6.24
C ALA A 10 1.55 -2.76 6.90
N ALA A 11 1.06 -3.65 7.78
CA ALA A 11 -0.19 -3.40 8.51
C ALA A 11 -0.08 -2.20 9.47
N CYS A 12 1.07 -2.01 10.12
CA CYS A 12 1.34 -0.84 10.95
C CYS A 12 1.37 0.43 10.10
N TYR A 13 2.07 0.41 8.96
CA TYR A 13 2.14 1.54 8.04
C TYR A 13 0.76 1.95 7.52
N ASN A 14 -0.11 0.98 7.21
CA ASN A 14 -1.51 1.25 6.86
C ASN A 14 -2.25 2.02 7.95
N LYS A 15 -2.06 1.66 9.23
CA LYS A 15 -2.69 2.38 10.35
C LYS A 15 -2.11 3.78 10.58
N LEU A 16 -0.86 3.99 10.17
CA LEU A 16 -0.19 5.30 10.25
C LEU A 16 -0.48 6.19 9.02
N GLY A 17 -1.14 5.66 7.98
CA GLY A 17 -1.33 6.37 6.71
C GLY A 17 -0.07 6.46 5.84
N ALA A 18 0.98 5.71 6.20
CA ALA A 18 2.25 5.64 5.49
C ALA A 18 2.16 4.66 4.32
N ILE A 19 1.34 4.98 3.32
CA ILE A 19 0.96 4.05 2.25
C ILE A 19 2.17 3.63 1.39
N ALA A 20 3.15 4.52 1.18
CA ALA A 20 4.36 4.20 0.42
C ALA A 20 5.16 3.06 1.07
N ASP A 21 5.48 3.21 2.35
CA ASP A 21 6.22 2.19 3.12
C ASP A 21 5.43 0.88 3.20
N GLY A 22 4.09 0.96 3.34
CA GLY A 22 3.22 -0.21 3.32
C GLY A 22 3.21 -0.97 1.99
N LEU A 23 3.33 -0.27 0.85
CA LEU A 23 3.44 -0.88 -0.48
C LEU A 23 4.78 -1.60 -0.65
N GLU A 24 5.88 -0.98 -0.22
CA GLU A 24 7.22 -1.59 -0.31
C GLU A 24 7.28 -2.88 0.51
N ASP A 25 6.83 -2.83 1.77
CA ASP A 25 6.87 -3.98 2.67
C ASP A 25 6.00 -5.14 2.16
N VAL A 26 4.84 -4.85 1.57
CA VAL A 26 3.98 -5.91 1.06
C VAL A 26 4.51 -6.52 -0.23
N GLU A 27 5.20 -5.75 -1.07
CA GLU A 27 5.92 -6.28 -2.23
C GLU A 27 7.06 -7.20 -1.79
N LYS A 28 7.83 -6.79 -0.77
CA LYS A 28 8.88 -7.63 -0.18
C LYS A 28 8.32 -8.90 0.45
N CYS A 29 7.18 -8.80 1.15
CA CYS A 29 6.48 -9.94 1.73
C CYS A 29 6.13 -11.00 0.66
N ILE A 30 5.57 -10.57 -0.47
CA ILE A 30 5.18 -11.45 -1.57
C ILE A 30 6.41 -11.97 -2.33
N GLU A 31 7.47 -11.17 -2.50
CA GLU A 31 8.74 -11.60 -3.12
C GLU A 31 9.38 -12.74 -2.33
N LEU A 32 9.36 -12.66 -1.00
CA LEU A 32 9.94 -13.66 -0.11
C LEU A 32 9.17 -14.98 -0.12
N ASP A 33 7.84 -14.94 -0.21
CA ASP A 33 7.02 -16.15 -0.33
C ASP A 33 5.73 -15.87 -1.14
N PRO A 34 5.76 -16.14 -2.46
CA PRO A 34 4.61 -15.96 -3.32
C PRO A 34 3.42 -16.87 -3.01
N LYS A 35 3.56 -17.85 -2.11
CA LYS A 35 2.45 -18.72 -1.68
C LYS A 35 1.82 -18.25 -0.37
N PHE A 36 2.38 -17.23 0.26
CA PHE A 36 1.87 -16.70 1.51
C PHE A 36 0.64 -15.84 1.28
N SER A 37 -0.53 -16.38 1.62
CA SER A 37 -1.82 -15.68 1.51
C SER A 37 -1.85 -14.36 2.30
N GLY A 38 -1.15 -14.29 3.43
CA GLY A 38 -1.05 -13.09 4.24
C GLY A 38 -0.48 -11.89 3.49
N GLY A 39 0.53 -12.09 2.63
CA GLY A 39 1.09 -11.01 1.80
C GLY A 39 0.06 -10.42 0.85
N TYR A 40 -0.74 -11.25 0.19
CA TYR A 40 -1.81 -10.79 -0.69
C TYR A 40 -2.97 -10.12 0.06
N ILE A 41 -3.31 -10.60 1.26
CA ILE A 41 -4.31 -9.95 2.12
C ILE A 41 -3.84 -8.53 2.49
N ARG A 42 -2.59 -8.40 2.94
CA ARG A 42 -2.00 -7.09 3.24
C ARG A 42 -1.97 -6.20 2.01
N LYS A 43 -1.70 -6.75 0.82
CA LYS A 43 -1.65 -5.96 -0.41
C LYS A 43 -3.02 -5.38 -0.72
N ALA A 44 -4.07 -6.20 -0.59
CA ALA A 44 -5.44 -5.74 -0.76
C ALA A 44 -5.82 -4.64 0.25
N GLU A 45 -5.37 -4.74 1.50
CA GLU A 45 -5.58 -3.69 2.50
C GLU A 45 -4.88 -2.38 2.11
N VAL A 46 -3.59 -2.43 1.74
CA VAL A 46 -2.83 -1.23 1.31
C VAL A 46 -3.48 -0.59 0.08
N GLU A 47 -3.88 -1.39 -0.92
CA GLU A 47 -4.53 -0.90 -2.13
C GLU A 47 -5.93 -0.34 -1.87
N PHE A 48 -6.64 -0.87 -0.88
CA PHE A 48 -7.92 -0.32 -0.44
C PHE A 48 -7.74 1.09 0.14
N TYR A 49 -6.80 1.27 1.06
CA TYR A 49 -6.48 2.59 1.63
C TYR A 49 -6.03 3.60 0.59
N LEU A 50 -5.22 3.17 -0.38
CA LEU A 50 -4.80 4.03 -1.49
C LEU A 50 -6.01 4.54 -2.29
N LYS A 51 -6.98 3.66 -2.60
CA LYS A 51 -8.20 4.06 -3.31
C LYS A 51 -9.03 5.06 -2.50
N ASP A 52 -9.15 4.84 -1.20
CA ASP A 52 -9.85 5.77 -0.31
C ASP A 52 -9.15 7.14 -0.29
N CYS A 53 -7.82 7.17 -0.18
CA CYS A 53 -7.05 8.42 -0.28
C CYS A 53 -7.28 9.14 -1.60
N VAL A 54 -7.28 8.43 -2.73
CA VAL A 54 -7.59 9.01 -4.04
C VAL A 54 -8.99 9.60 -4.07
N GLN A 55 -10.00 8.89 -3.55
CA GLN A 55 -11.37 9.39 -3.49
C GLN A 55 -11.48 10.68 -2.66
N GLU A 56 -10.87 10.71 -1.48
CA GLU A 56 -10.90 11.88 -0.61
C GLU A 56 -10.14 13.07 -1.21
N ILE A 57 -8.98 12.84 -1.83
CA ILE A 57 -8.23 13.87 -2.56
C ILE A 57 -9.07 14.42 -3.72
N ASN A 58 -9.73 13.55 -4.48
CA ASN A 58 -10.59 13.95 -5.60
C ASN A 58 -11.80 14.76 -5.10
N LYS A 59 -12.42 14.39 -3.97
CA LYS A 59 -13.53 15.14 -3.35
C LYS A 59 -13.11 16.54 -2.86
N ALA A 60 -11.88 16.68 -2.35
CA ALA A 60 -11.33 17.95 -1.88
C ALA A 60 -10.91 18.93 -3.02
N ASN A 61 -10.90 18.45 -4.27
CA ASN A 61 -10.60 19.14 -5.55
C ASN A 61 -9.15 19.61 -5.82
N ARG A 62 -8.59 19.14 -6.95
CA ARG A 62 -7.82 19.89 -7.99
C ARG A 62 -7.49 19.07 -9.26
N GLY A 63 -8.20 17.98 -9.54
CA GLY A 63 -8.00 17.13 -10.73
C GLY A 63 -8.48 15.71 -10.47
N VAL A 64 -8.64 14.91 -11.53
CA VAL A 64 -8.92 13.47 -11.43
C VAL A 64 -7.58 12.77 -11.21
N LEU A 65 -7.34 12.32 -9.98
CA LEU A 65 -6.22 11.45 -9.65
C LEU A 65 -6.67 9.99 -9.76
N THR A 66 -5.84 9.15 -10.37
CA THR A 66 -6.01 7.68 -10.36
C THR A 66 -5.16 7.05 -9.23
N PRO A 67 -5.50 5.85 -8.76
CA PRO A 67 -4.62 5.07 -7.88
C PRO A 67 -3.20 4.90 -8.45
N GLU A 68 -3.08 4.74 -9.76
CA GLU A 68 -1.81 4.61 -10.47
C GLU A 68 -0.99 5.90 -10.39
N ASP A 69 -1.62 7.06 -10.61
CA ASP A 69 -0.94 8.36 -10.45
C ASP A 69 -0.41 8.55 -9.03
N LEU A 70 -1.19 8.14 -8.02
CA LEU A 70 -0.77 8.24 -6.63
C LEU A 70 0.36 7.25 -6.33
N LYS A 71 0.28 6.01 -6.81
CA LYS A 71 1.36 5.02 -6.70
C LYS A 71 2.65 5.55 -7.32
N GLU A 72 2.60 6.06 -8.55
CA GLU A 72 3.80 6.62 -9.21
C GLU A 72 4.42 7.77 -8.42
N ARG A 73 3.60 8.63 -7.79
CA ARG A 73 4.09 9.71 -6.93
C ARG A 73 4.75 9.17 -5.67
N LEU A 74 4.18 8.12 -5.06
CA LEU A 74 4.72 7.50 -3.85
C LEU A 74 6.01 6.73 -4.11
N VAL A 75 6.17 6.15 -5.30
CA VAL A 75 7.39 5.41 -5.71
C VAL A 75 8.56 6.34 -6.10
N ARG A 76 8.30 7.63 -6.36
CA ARG A 76 9.32 8.63 -6.74
C ARG A 76 9.84 9.47 -5.56
N LEU A 77 9.34 9.26 -4.35
CA LEU A 77 9.78 9.92 -3.11
C LEU A 77 10.81 9.05 -2.39
#